data_AF-A0A8X6KU64-F1
#
_entry.id   AF-A0A8X6KU64-F1
#
_cell.length_a   1.000
_cell.length_b   1.000
_cell.length_c   1.000
_cell.angle_alpha   90.00
_cell.angle_beta   90.00
_cell.angle_gamma   90.00
#
_symmetry.space_group_name_H-M   'P 1'
#
loop_
_entity.id
_entity.type
_entity.pdbx_description
1 polymer ?
#
loop_
_entity_poly.entity_id
_entity_poly.type
_entity_poly.pdbx_seq_one_letter_code
_entity_poly.pdbx_strand_id
1 'polypeptide(L)'
;MKMDKVNRKKATILYTAVVRGKVALPCDISPPSADDSVVLILWYKGEDPAPIYTLDARRGTVEQARQSASTHLENRAYFNMINRPAFLQLDPVQEEDAGEYRCRVDFRKARTVNTVITLKVIVPPGEPAILDEEGAQVKGLIGPYNEGDSLLLICEAIGGKIYILYFLS
;
A
#
# COMPACT_ATOMS: atom_id res chain seq x y z
N MET A 1 25.84 -21.50 24.64
CA MET A 1 24.62 -22.25 24.30
C MET A 1 23.54 -21.22 24.00
N LYS A 2 23.05 -21.23 22.76
CA LYS A 2 22.20 -20.22 22.12
C LYS A 2 20.84 -20.08 22.82
N MET A 3 20.35 -18.84 22.97
CA MET A 3 18.94 -18.57 22.72
C MET A 3 18.88 -17.72 21.46
N ASP A 4 18.79 -18.42 20.33
CA ASP A 4 18.40 -17.82 19.06
C ASP A 4 17.06 -17.10 19.32
N LYS A 5 17.03 -15.77 19.14
CA LYS A 5 15.78 -15.03 19.04
C LYS A 5 15.03 -15.62 17.85
N VAL A 6 14.12 -16.55 18.14
CA VAL A 6 13.10 -16.99 17.20
C VAL A 6 12.47 -15.71 16.68
N ASN A 7 12.79 -15.38 15.43
CA ASN A 7 12.18 -14.31 14.69
C ASN A 7 10.72 -14.72 14.51
N ARG A 8 9.90 -14.36 15.51
CA ARG A 8 8.47 -14.58 15.50
C ARG A 8 7.97 -13.63 14.42
N LYS A 9 7.91 -14.09 13.17
CA LYS A 9 7.20 -13.40 12.09
C LYS A 9 5.79 -13.20 12.61
N LYS A 10 5.54 -12.01 13.14
CA LYS A 10 4.21 -11.57 13.53
C LYS A 10 3.39 -11.64 12.25
N ALA A 11 2.20 -12.24 12.30
CA ALA A 11 1.32 -12.27 11.14
C ALA A 11 0.95 -10.83 10.80
N THR A 12 1.63 -10.26 9.81
CA THR A 12 1.40 -8.90 9.33
C THR A 12 0.39 -8.97 8.20
N ILE A 13 -0.61 -8.09 8.22
CA ILE A 13 -1.65 -8.06 7.19
C ILE A 13 -0.99 -7.59 5.88
N LEU A 14 -1.13 -8.34 4.79
CA LEU A 14 -0.54 -7.99 3.50
C LEU A 14 -1.54 -7.22 2.64
N TYR A 15 -1.16 -6.02 2.22
CA TYR A 15 -1.87 -5.23 1.22
C TYR A 15 -1.01 -5.05 -0.01
N THR A 16 -1.67 -5.01 -1.16
CA THR A 16 -1.02 -4.79 -2.46
C THR A 16 -1.70 -3.62 -3.15
N ALA A 17 -0.90 -2.72 -3.71
CA ALA A 17 -1.37 -1.59 -4.51
C ALA A 17 -0.52 -1.45 -5.76
N VAL A 18 -1.06 -0.82 -6.80
CA VAL A 18 -0.30 -0.49 -8.01
C VAL A 18 0.14 0.97 -7.90
N VAL A 19 1.35 1.30 -8.35
CA VAL A 19 1.80 2.71 -8.46
C VAL A 19 0.77 3.57 -9.20
N ARG A 20 0.61 4.83 -8.77
CA ARG A 20 -0.41 5.78 -9.23
C ARG A 20 -1.86 5.39 -8.90
N GLY A 21 -2.09 4.19 -8.36
CA GLY A 21 -3.37 3.76 -7.83
C GLY A 21 -3.65 4.32 -6.44
N LYS A 22 -4.62 3.73 -5.75
CA LYS A 22 -5.03 4.08 -4.39
C LYS A 22 -4.94 2.87 -3.48
N VAL A 23 -4.66 3.08 -2.20
CA VAL A 23 -4.74 2.02 -1.18
C VAL A 23 -5.35 2.55 0.10
N ALA A 24 -6.13 1.71 0.77
CA ALA A 24 -6.72 1.99 2.08
C ALA A 24 -6.13 1.02 3.11
N LEU A 25 -5.23 1.51 3.96
CA LEU A 25 -4.57 0.74 5.00
C LEU A 25 -5.46 0.74 6.26
N PRO A 26 -6.02 -0.39 6.69
CA PRO A 26 -7.01 -0.42 7.76
C PRO A 26 -6.40 -0.08 9.12
N CYS A 27 -7.16 0.60 9.96
CA CYS A 27 -6.86 0.79 11.36
C CYS A 27 -8.15 0.71 12.16
N ASP A 28 -8.19 -0.23 13.10
CA ASP A 28 -9.34 -0.37 13.99
C ASP A 28 -9.25 0.66 15.11
N ILE A 29 -10.21 1.58 15.10
CA ILE A 29 -10.35 2.65 16.08
C ILE A 29 -11.54 2.40 17.03
N SER A 30 -12.11 1.19 17.00
CA SER A 30 -13.29 0.84 17.80
C SER A 30 -12.90 0.68 19.27
N PRO A 31 -13.46 1.47 20.21
CA PRO A 31 -13.19 1.30 21.62
C PRO A 31 -13.72 -0.06 22.12
N PRO A 32 -13.01 -0.76 23.03
CA PRO A 32 -13.49 -2.03 23.60
C PRO A 32 -14.76 -1.91 24.45
N SER A 33 -15.05 -0.71 24.98
CA SER A 33 -16.24 -0.42 25.77
C SER A 33 -16.88 0.91 25.34
N ALA A 34 -18.21 1.01 25.50
CA ALA A 34 -18.98 2.18 25.06
C ALA A 34 -18.67 3.48 25.84
N ASP A 35 -18.08 3.36 27.02
CA ASP A 35 -17.66 4.47 27.89
C ASP A 35 -16.19 4.88 27.68
N ASP A 36 -15.53 4.32 26.66
CA ASP A 36 -14.18 4.64 26.24
C ASP A 36 -14.17 5.38 24.90
N SER A 37 -13.08 6.07 24.60
CA SER A 37 -12.92 6.87 23.39
C SER A 37 -11.47 6.88 22.95
N VAL A 38 -11.27 7.01 21.64
CA VAL A 38 -9.94 7.22 21.06
C VAL A 38 -9.46 8.62 21.41
N VAL A 39 -8.20 8.73 21.82
CA VAL A 39 -7.58 10.02 22.15
C VAL A 39 -6.42 10.37 21.22
N LEU A 40 -5.76 9.37 20.62
CA LEU A 40 -4.63 9.59 19.72
C LEU A 40 -4.51 8.44 18.72
N ILE A 41 -4.31 8.78 17.45
CA ILE A 41 -3.99 7.83 16.38
C ILE A 41 -2.66 8.25 15.76
N LEU A 42 -1.73 7.32 15.67
CA LEU A 42 -0.40 7.53 15.10
C LEU A 42 -0.10 6.45 14.06
N TRP A 43 0.31 6.86 12.88
CA TRP A 43 0.83 5.97 11.85
C TRP A 43 2.34 6.09 11.77
N TYR A 44 3.02 4.95 11.72
CA TYR A 44 4.46 4.85 11.50
C TYR A 44 4.72 4.07 10.23
N LYS A 45 5.88 4.31 9.61
CA LYS A 45 6.36 3.57 8.45
C LYS A 45 7.78 3.08 8.69
N GLY A 46 7.99 1.78 8.47
CA GLY A 46 9.25 1.10 8.77
C GLY A 46 9.63 1.24 10.25
N GLU A 47 10.92 1.46 10.49
CA GLU A 47 11.51 1.59 11.83
C GLU A 47 11.62 3.05 12.29
N ASP A 48 11.05 4.01 11.56
CA ASP A 48 11.11 5.43 11.94
C ASP A 48 10.33 5.68 13.24
N PRO A 49 10.97 6.24 14.29
CA PRO A 49 10.29 6.56 15.53
C PRO A 49 9.32 7.75 15.39
N ALA A 50 9.42 8.57 14.34
CA ALA A 50 8.50 9.67 14.08
C ALA A 50 7.25 9.18 13.33
N PRO A 51 6.04 9.59 13.75
CA PRO A 51 4.83 9.23 13.03
C PRO A 51 4.73 9.98 11.69
N ILE A 52 4.36 9.25 10.64
CA ILE A 52 4.11 9.78 9.30
C ILE A 52 2.72 10.42 9.15
N TYR A 53 1.79 10.10 10.05
CA TYR A 53 0.47 10.70 10.15
C TYR A 53 -0.01 10.66 11.61
N THR A 54 -0.64 11.74 12.07
CA THR A 54 -1.15 11.84 13.44
C THR A 54 -2.55 12.45 13.46
N LEU A 55 -3.40 11.93 14.34
CA LEU A 55 -4.69 12.53 14.70
C LEU A 55 -4.77 12.62 16.22
N ASP A 56 -4.87 13.84 16.75
CA ASP A 56 -4.90 14.13 18.18
C ASP A 56 -6.28 14.64 18.63
N ALA A 57 -7.01 13.76 19.32
CA ALA A 57 -8.36 13.98 19.84
C ALA A 57 -8.35 14.26 21.36
N ARG A 58 -7.20 14.46 22.00
CA ARG A 58 -7.11 14.65 23.47
C ARG A 58 -7.90 15.87 23.99
N ARG A 59 -8.15 16.85 23.13
CA ARG A 59 -8.88 18.09 23.46
C ARG A 59 -10.32 18.12 22.94
N GLY A 60 -10.88 17.00 22.45
CA GLY A 60 -12.20 16.97 21.84
C GLY A 60 -12.63 15.58 21.41
N THR A 61 -13.31 15.50 20.27
CA THR A 61 -13.68 14.23 19.62
C THR A 61 -12.79 13.94 18.42
N VAL A 62 -12.88 12.74 17.86
CA VAL A 62 -12.07 12.32 16.70
C VAL A 62 -12.40 13.17 15.46
N GLU A 63 -13.63 13.63 15.33
CA GLU A 63 -14.13 14.44 14.20
C GLU A 63 -13.55 15.87 14.22
N GLN A 64 -13.21 16.38 15.39
CA GLN A 64 -12.64 17.73 15.60
C GLN A 64 -11.12 17.69 15.84
N ALA A 65 -10.53 16.50 15.75
CA ALA A 65 -9.14 16.28 16.09
C ALA A 65 -8.20 17.01 15.13
N ARG A 66 -7.07 17.48 15.67
CA ARG A 66 -6.01 18.04 14.85
C ARG A 66 -5.30 16.92 14.11
N GLN A 67 -5.06 17.13 12.82
CA GLN A 67 -4.40 16.18 11.95
C GLN A 67 -3.11 16.79 11.41
N SER A 68 -2.08 15.96 11.27
CA SER A 68 -0.86 16.32 10.55
C SER A 68 -0.27 15.10 9.86
N ALA A 69 0.27 15.31 8.67
CA ALA A 69 1.00 14.33 7.90
C ALA A 69 2.46 14.76 7.74
N SER A 70 3.37 13.81 7.60
CA SER A 70 4.73 14.11 7.16
C SER A 70 4.72 14.75 5.77
N THR A 71 5.71 15.59 5.46
CA THR A 71 5.83 16.29 4.17
C THR A 71 5.84 15.33 2.98
N HIS A 72 6.36 14.11 3.14
CA HIS A 72 6.36 13.06 2.11
C HIS A 72 4.96 12.50 1.78
N LEU A 73 4.00 12.66 2.69
CA LEU A 73 2.62 12.21 2.56
C LEU A 73 1.63 13.38 2.38
N GLU A 74 2.13 14.60 2.40
CA GLU A 74 1.32 15.81 2.31
C GLU A 74 0.51 15.82 1.00
N ASN A 75 -0.77 16.17 1.10
CA ASN A 75 -1.76 16.18 0.00
C ASN A 75 -2.14 14.82 -0.62
N ARG A 76 -1.49 13.71 -0.23
CA ARG A 76 -1.81 12.36 -0.75
C ARG A 76 -2.27 11.37 0.32
N ALA A 77 -2.08 11.69 1.59
CA ALA A 77 -2.57 10.88 2.71
C ALA A 77 -3.81 11.49 3.37
N TYR A 78 -4.86 10.70 3.51
CA TYR A 78 -6.10 11.09 4.18
C TYR A 78 -6.58 9.98 5.11
N PHE A 79 -6.98 10.32 6.33
CA PHE A 79 -7.52 9.33 7.26
C PHE A 79 -9.05 9.36 7.25
N ASN A 80 -9.66 8.26 6.81
CA ASN A 80 -11.10 8.08 6.84
C ASN A 80 -11.52 7.41 8.15
N MET A 81 -12.19 8.18 8.99
CA MET A 81 -12.74 7.74 10.29
C MET A 81 -14.23 7.33 10.24
N ILE A 82 -14.92 7.56 9.13
CA ILE A 82 -16.35 7.25 8.96
C ILE A 82 -16.53 5.76 8.70
N ASN A 83 -15.65 5.19 7.87
CA ASN A 83 -15.68 3.77 7.54
C ASN A 83 -15.32 2.89 8.76
N ARG A 84 -15.77 1.63 8.71
CA ARG A 84 -15.45 0.60 9.71
C ARG A 84 -14.89 -0.64 8.99
N PRO A 85 -13.60 -0.98 9.15
CA PRO A 85 -12.60 -0.24 9.93
C PRO A 85 -12.28 1.13 9.32
N ALA A 86 -11.78 2.05 10.15
CA ALA A 86 -11.18 3.29 9.66
C ALA A 86 -9.92 2.96 8.85
N PHE A 87 -9.43 3.87 8.02
CA PHE A 87 -8.23 3.61 7.21
C PHE A 87 -7.43 4.86 6.88
N LEU A 88 -6.12 4.68 6.70
CA LEU A 88 -5.25 5.66 6.04
C LEU A 88 -5.28 5.39 4.55
N GLN A 89 -5.82 6.32 3.78
CA GLN A 89 -5.78 6.31 2.33
C GLN A 89 -4.47 6.94 1.85
N LEU A 90 -3.80 6.28 0.90
CA LEU A 90 -2.74 6.89 0.09
C LEU A 90 -3.24 6.98 -1.35
N ASP A 91 -3.20 8.18 -1.92
CA ASP A 91 -3.70 8.50 -3.26
C ASP A 91 -2.98 9.74 -3.82
N PRO A 92 -2.08 9.61 -4.82
CA PRO A 92 -1.65 8.36 -5.44
C PRO A 92 -0.62 7.58 -4.59
N VAL A 93 -0.57 6.28 -4.82
CA VAL A 93 0.49 5.40 -4.31
C VAL A 93 1.78 5.58 -5.10
N GLN A 94 2.90 5.71 -4.41
CA GLN A 94 4.24 5.81 -4.96
C GLN A 94 5.02 4.51 -4.71
N GLU A 95 6.09 4.26 -5.46
CA GLU A 95 6.87 3.03 -5.33
C GLU A 95 7.54 2.92 -3.96
N GLU A 96 8.06 4.05 -3.47
CA GLU A 96 8.65 4.20 -2.15
C GLU A 96 7.67 3.97 -1.00
N ASP A 97 6.35 3.91 -1.25
CA ASP A 97 5.36 3.61 -0.21
C ASP A 97 5.42 2.16 0.27
N ALA A 98 6.05 1.27 -0.49
CA ALA A 98 6.25 -0.10 -0.08
C ALA A 98 6.97 -0.18 1.28
N GLY A 99 6.50 -1.07 2.15
CA GLY A 99 7.09 -1.24 3.48
C GLY A 99 6.08 -1.64 4.54
N GLU A 100 6.54 -1.71 5.78
CA GLU A 100 5.69 -1.96 6.94
C GLU A 100 5.10 -0.65 7.46
N TYR A 101 3.81 -0.67 7.78
CA TYR A 101 3.07 0.39 8.43
C TYR A 101 2.57 -0.10 9.77
N ARG A 102 2.59 0.77 10.77
CA ARG A 102 2.01 0.49 12.08
C ARG A 102 1.02 1.58 12.45
N CYS A 103 -0.26 1.23 12.52
CA CYS A 103 -1.26 2.09 13.16
C CYS A 103 -1.26 1.82 14.66
N ARG A 104 -1.00 2.84 15.45
CA ARG A 104 -1.14 2.84 16.91
C ARG A 104 -2.36 3.66 17.29
N VAL A 105 -3.25 3.08 18.08
CA VAL A 105 -4.45 3.74 18.61
C VAL A 105 -4.36 3.72 20.13
N ASP A 106 -4.35 4.90 20.72
CA ASP A 106 -4.45 5.08 22.16
C ASP A 106 -5.90 5.47 22.53
N PHE A 107 -6.42 4.77 23.53
CA PHE A 107 -7.75 5.00 24.09
C PHE A 107 -7.63 5.72 25.44
N ARG A 108 -8.74 6.29 25.92
CA ARG A 108 -8.80 6.97 27.22
C ARG A 108 -8.57 6.00 28.37
N LYS A 109 -9.17 4.81 28.30
CA LYS A 109 -9.17 3.80 29.37
C LYS A 109 -8.52 2.50 28.95
N ALA A 110 -8.84 2.00 27.77
CA ALA A 110 -8.32 0.74 27.28
C ALA A 110 -6.83 0.81 26.94
N ARG A 111 -6.22 -0.37 26.84
CA ARG A 111 -4.84 -0.52 26.39
C ARG A 111 -4.68 -0.04 24.94
N THR A 112 -3.52 0.51 24.63
CA THR A 112 -3.11 0.83 23.25
C THR A 112 -3.21 -0.40 22.35
N VAL A 113 -3.74 -0.20 21.14
CA VAL A 113 -3.80 -1.21 20.07
C VAL A 113 -2.79 -0.84 18.98
N ASN A 114 -2.09 -1.84 18.45
CA ASN A 114 -1.20 -1.67 17.30
C ASN A 114 -1.59 -2.65 16.18
N THR A 115 -1.90 -2.12 15.01
CA THR A 115 -2.13 -2.87 13.78
C THR A 115 -0.92 -2.72 12.87
N VAL A 116 -0.33 -3.84 12.45
CA VAL A 116 0.85 -3.86 11.58
C VAL A 116 0.44 -4.38 10.20
N ILE A 117 0.83 -3.66 9.16
CA ILE A 117 0.46 -3.91 7.76
C ILE A 117 1.71 -3.86 6.89
N THR A 118 1.87 -4.80 5.97
CA THR A 118 2.89 -4.74 4.92
C THR A 118 2.22 -4.30 3.64
N LEU A 119 2.66 -3.17 3.08
CA LEU A 119 2.24 -2.70 1.76
C LEU A 119 3.28 -3.15 0.72
N LYS A 120 2.82 -3.92 -0.27
CA LYS A 120 3.56 -4.18 -1.52
C LYS A 120 3.05 -3.23 -2.60
N VAL A 121 3.98 -2.61 -3.33
CA VAL A 121 3.64 -1.70 -4.43
C VAL A 121 4.08 -2.30 -5.77
N ILE A 122 3.12 -2.69 -6.60
CA ILE A 122 3.34 -3.22 -7.94
C ILE A 122 3.66 -2.07 -8.90
N VAL A 123 4.79 -2.19 -9.59
CA VAL A 123 5.16 -1.32 -10.70
C VAL A 123 4.94 -2.13 -11.98
N PRO A 124 3.87 -1.84 -12.76
CA PRO A 124 3.63 -2.55 -14.01
C PRO A 124 4.73 -2.19 -15.02
N PRO A 125 5.01 -3.06 -16.00
CA PRO A 125 5.85 -2.69 -17.12
C PRO A 125 5.21 -1.54 -17.92
N GLY A 126 6.01 -0.90 -18.77
CA GLY A 126 5.51 0.08 -19.73
C GLY A 126 4.54 -0.53 -20.74
N GLU A 127 3.98 0.32 -21.59
CA GLU A 127 3.11 -0.14 -22.68
C GLU A 127 3.86 -1.14 -23.58
N PRO A 128 3.28 -2.31 -23.88
CA PRO A 128 3.92 -3.29 -24.73
C PRO A 128 4.04 -2.78 -26.16
N ALA A 129 5.22 -2.98 -26.76
CA ALA A 129 5.46 -2.85 -28.18
C ALA A 129 5.36 -4.23 -28.84
N ILE A 130 4.62 -4.30 -29.95
CA ILE A 130 4.61 -5.48 -30.81
C ILE A 130 5.69 -5.29 -31.88
N LEU A 131 6.56 -6.28 -32.02
CA LEU A 131 7.65 -6.31 -32.98
C LEU A 131 7.42 -7.46 -33.99
N ASP A 132 7.89 -7.30 -35.22
CA ASP A 132 8.01 -8.40 -36.18
C ASP A 132 9.28 -9.24 -35.93
N GLU A 133 9.56 -10.19 -36.84
CA GLU A 133 10.70 -11.09 -36.73
C GLU A 133 12.06 -10.40 -36.90
N GLU A 134 12.10 -9.25 -37.59
CA GLU A 134 13.26 -8.38 -37.71
C GLU A 134 13.45 -7.44 -36.49
N GLY A 135 12.50 -7.45 -35.54
CA GLY A 135 12.51 -6.58 -34.37
C GLY A 135 12.01 -5.16 -34.65
N ALA A 136 11.40 -4.91 -35.80
CA ALA A 136 10.78 -3.63 -36.11
C ALA A 136 9.41 -3.53 -35.44
N GLN A 137 9.13 -2.38 -34.82
CA GLN A 137 7.87 -2.16 -34.14
C GLN A 137 6.73 -2.01 -35.15
N VAL A 138 5.69 -2.83 -34.98
CA VAL A 138 4.50 -2.83 -35.82
C VAL A 138 3.28 -2.30 -35.05
N LYS A 139 2.40 -1.56 -35.75
CA LYS A 139 1.17 -0.99 -35.18
C LYS A 139 0.05 -1.00 -36.22
N GLY A 140 -1.18 -1.30 -35.79
CA GLY A 140 -2.36 -1.25 -36.64
C GLY A 140 -2.44 -2.42 -37.63
N LEU A 141 -2.77 -2.13 -38.89
CA LEU A 141 -2.81 -3.14 -39.95
C LEU A 141 -1.39 -3.48 -40.39
N ILE A 142 -1.01 -4.75 -40.26
CA ILE A 142 0.33 -5.27 -40.56
C ILE A 142 0.26 -6.26 -41.73
N GLY A 143 1.29 -6.29 -42.57
CA GLY A 143 1.34 -7.10 -43.79
C GLY A 143 1.62 -6.26 -45.06
N PRO A 144 1.49 -6.85 -46.26
CA PRO A 144 0.84 -8.13 -46.55
C PRO A 144 1.70 -9.36 -46.20
N TYR A 145 1.05 -10.45 -45.77
CA TYR A 145 1.66 -11.76 -45.52
C TYR A 145 1.03 -12.79 -46.45
N ASN A 146 1.79 -13.81 -46.87
CA ASN A 146 1.24 -14.86 -47.71
C ASN A 146 0.52 -15.92 -46.89
N GLU A 147 -0.55 -16.48 -47.46
CA GLU A 147 -1.23 -17.62 -46.88
C GLU A 147 -0.30 -18.85 -46.86
N GLY A 148 -0.17 -19.47 -45.70
CA GLY A 148 0.71 -20.62 -45.47
C GLY A 148 2.05 -20.28 -44.82
N ASP A 149 2.45 -19.00 -44.79
CA ASP A 149 3.66 -18.56 -44.09
C ASP A 149 3.42 -18.49 -42.57
N SER A 150 4.48 -18.70 -41.78
CA SER A 150 4.44 -18.54 -40.32
C SER A 150 4.66 -17.07 -39.96
N LEU A 151 3.72 -16.49 -39.21
CA LEU A 151 3.83 -15.13 -38.69
C LEU A 151 4.37 -15.15 -37.26
N LEU A 152 5.53 -14.54 -37.03
CA LEU A 152 6.10 -14.32 -35.70
C LEU A 152 5.89 -12.87 -35.26
N LEU A 153 5.21 -12.67 -34.13
CA LEU A 153 5.08 -11.37 -33.47
C LEU A 153 5.62 -11.47 -32.05
N ILE A 154 6.47 -10.52 -31.69
CA ILE A 154 7.11 -10.46 -30.37
C ILE A 154 6.47 -9.34 -29.57
N CYS A 155 5.95 -9.65 -28.38
CA CYS A 155 5.44 -8.64 -27.45
C CYS A 155 6.54 -8.29 -26.45
N GLU A 156 7.08 -7.08 -26.54
CA GLU A 156 8.12 -6.58 -25.66
C GLU A 156 7.57 -5.44 -24.79
N ALA A 157 7.72 -5.54 -23.47
CA ALA A 157 7.39 -4.46 -22.54
C ALA A 157 8.59 -4.16 -21.65
N ILE A 158 8.97 -2.89 -21.56
CA ILE A 158 10.16 -2.45 -20.84
C ILE A 158 9.77 -1.92 -19.46
N GLY A 159 10.60 -2.21 -18.45
CA GLY A 159 10.44 -1.71 -17.09
C GLY A 159 9.54 -2.60 -16.23
N GLY A 160 8.96 -2.00 -15.20
CA GLY A 160 8.25 -2.73 -14.14
C GLY A 160 9.18 -3.43 -13.15
N LYS A 161 8.61 -3.85 -12.01
CA LYS A 161 9.31 -4.69 -11.02
C LYS A 161 8.62 -6.04 -10.96
N ILE A 162 9.41 -7.09 -11.16
CA ILE A 162 8.91 -8.47 -11.09
C ILE A 162 8.53 -8.77 -9.64
N TYR A 163 7.23 -8.85 -9.37
CA TYR A 163 6.70 -9.46 -8.16
C TYR A 163 6.27 -10.87 -8.51
N ILE A 164 6.99 -11.88 -8.01
CA ILE A 164 6.55 -13.27 -8.09
C ILE A 164 5.33 -13.39 -7.18
N LEU A 165 4.15 -13.15 -7.76
CA LEU A 165 2.89 -13.55 -7.16
C LEU A 165 2.79 -15.05 -7.39
N TYR A 166 3.10 -15.85 -6.38
CA TYR A 166 2.74 -17.26 -6.39
C TYR A 166 1.20 -17.33 -6.40
N PHE A 167 0.61 -17.37 -7.59
CA PHE A 167 -0.74 -17.86 -7.77
C PHE A 167 -0.65 -19.37 -7.53
N LEU A 168 -0.90 -19.78 -6.28
CA LEU A 168 -1.27 -21.17 -6.01
C LEU A 168 -2.67 -21.34 -6.60
N SER A 169 -2.72 -21.93 -7.80
CA SER A 169 -3.94 -22.49 -8.39
C SER A 169 -4.39 -23.71 -7.61
#